data_AF-A0A2E9B8D3-F1
#
_entry.id   AF-A0A2E9B8D3-F1
#
_cell.length_a   1.000
_cell.length_b   1.000
_cell.length_c   1.000
_cell.angle_alpha   90.00
_cell.angle_beta   90.00
_cell.angle_gamma   90.00
#
_symmetry.space_group_name_H-M   'P 1'
#
loop_
_entity.id
_entity.type
_entity.pdbx_description
1 polymer ?
#
loop_
_entity_poly.entity_id
_entity_poly.type
_entity_poly.pdbx_seq_one_letter_code
_entity_poly.pdbx_strand_id
1 'polypeptide(L)'
;MDFNWKNWSNGQKLIFVSSAVAVASLLLPWADMGLISVNGFAQQGYLLLVFFIYPLYQVLKSNPIKPLYGFISSGFAVICSISFALSKTVEVFETSVNLSGSGLVLFIICSIALVIGVYMAREQNK
;
A
#
# COMPACT_ATOMS: atom_id res chain seq x y z
N MET A 1 -2.49 18.09 14.76
CA MET A 1 -2.12 16.70 14.43
C MET A 1 -1.29 16.28 15.60
N ASP A 2 -1.78 15.33 16.40
CA ASP A 2 -1.13 14.99 17.66
C ASP A 2 -0.36 13.69 17.44
N PHE A 3 0.84 13.85 16.86
CA PHE A 3 1.71 12.72 16.58
C PHE A 3 2.16 12.07 17.90
N ASN A 4 1.61 10.89 18.22
CA ASN A 4 1.84 10.22 19.51
C ASN A 4 2.24 8.75 19.34
N TRP A 5 3.37 8.53 18.65
CA TRP A 5 3.93 7.21 18.36
C TRP A 5 4.05 6.28 19.58
N LYS A 6 4.38 6.82 20.76
CA LYS A 6 4.58 6.03 21.98
C LYS A 6 3.28 5.38 22.45
N ASN A 7 2.17 6.09 22.33
CA ASN A 7 0.85 5.62 22.78
C ASN A 7 0.10 4.83 21.69
N TRP A 8 0.66 4.74 20.48
CA TRP A 8 0.04 3.98 19.41
C TRP A 8 0.17 2.48 19.61
N SER A 9 -0.90 1.78 19.25
CA SER A 9 -0.91 0.34 19.19
C SER A 9 -0.08 -0.22 18.06
N ASN A 10 0.19 -1.53 18.13
CA ASN A 10 0.91 -2.22 17.06
C ASN A 10 0.18 -2.09 15.72
N GLY A 11 -1.16 -2.11 15.71
CA GLY A 11 -1.96 -1.89 14.50
C GLY A 11 -1.81 -0.48 13.94
N GLN A 12 -1.88 0.55 14.78
CA GLN A 12 -1.68 1.95 14.37
C GLN A 12 -0.26 2.22 13.85
N LYS A 13 0.76 1.67 14.52
CA LYS A 13 2.15 1.72 14.06
C LYS A 13 2.32 1.03 12.71
N LEU A 14 1.72 -0.14 12.53
CA LEU A 14 1.78 -0.88 11.28
C LEU A 14 1.13 -0.10 10.13
N ILE A 15 -0.03 0.53 10.36
CA ILE A 15 -0.69 1.41 9.37
C ILE A 15 0.25 2.57 8.98
N PHE A 16 0.83 3.25 9.97
CA PHE A 16 1.70 4.40 9.68
C PHE A 16 2.96 3.99 8.91
N VAL A 17 3.63 2.92 9.34
CA VAL A 17 4.85 2.43 8.68
C VAL A 17 4.53 1.92 7.29
N SER A 18 3.45 1.14 7.10
CA SER A 18 3.09 0.66 5.77
C SER A 18 2.73 1.81 4.83
N SER A 19 2.04 2.86 5.32
CA SER A 19 1.82 4.08 4.54
C SER A 19 3.11 4.78 4.14
N ALA A 20 4.05 4.95 5.08
CA ALA A 20 5.33 5.61 4.80
C ALA A 20 6.18 4.81 3.80
N VAL A 21 6.24 3.48 3.97
CA VAL A 21 6.96 2.58 3.07
C VAL A 21 6.28 2.49 1.70
N ALA A 22 4.95 2.55 1.62
CA ALA A 22 4.22 2.62 0.35
C ALA A 22 4.56 3.90 -0.44
N VAL A 23 4.75 5.05 0.24
CA VAL A 23 5.24 6.27 -0.42
C VAL A 23 6.68 6.08 -0.89
N ALA A 24 7.54 5.50 -0.05
CA ALA A 24 8.93 5.22 -0.43
C ALA A 24 9.04 4.24 -1.61
N SER A 25 8.13 3.27 -1.71
CA SER A 25 8.13 2.29 -2.80
C SER A 25 7.78 2.90 -4.16
N LEU A 26 7.19 4.10 -4.22
CA LEU A 26 6.98 4.84 -5.47
C LEU A 26 8.28 5.36 -6.08
N LEU A 27 9.35 5.49 -5.29
CA LEU A 27 10.69 5.88 -5.77
C LEU A 27 11.43 4.70 -6.42
N LEU A 28 10.99 3.47 -6.14
CA LEU A 28 11.59 2.24 -6.67
C LEU A 28 10.96 1.87 -8.03
N PRO A 29 11.62 1.00 -8.82
CA PRO A 29 11.07 0.48 -10.06
C PRO A 29 9.71 -0.21 -9.85
N TRP A 30 8.70 0.22 -10.60
CA TRP A 30 7.40 -0.44 -10.68
C TRP A 30 7.26 -1.26 -11.95
N ALA A 31 7.93 -0.84 -13.02
CA ALA A 31 8.15 -1.66 -14.21
C ALA A 31 9.65 -1.80 -14.45
N ASP A 32 10.12 -3.02 -14.69
CA ASP A 32 11.52 -3.33 -14.93
C ASP A 32 11.66 -4.30 -16.11
N MET A 33 12.29 -3.83 -17.19
CA MET A 33 12.60 -4.59 -18.41
C MET A 33 14.10 -4.95 -18.49
N GLY A 34 14.81 -4.94 -17.36
CA GLY A 34 16.24 -5.22 -17.25
C GLY A 34 17.11 -4.02 -17.61
N LEU A 35 17.00 -3.51 -18.84
CA LEU A 35 17.80 -2.35 -19.30
C LEU A 35 17.09 -1.01 -19.05
N ILE A 36 15.77 -1.02 -18.98
CA ILE A 36 14.94 0.16 -18.75
C ILE A 36 14.04 -0.13 -17.56
N SER A 37 14.03 0.80 -16.60
CA SER A 37 13.15 0.75 -15.45
C SER A 37 12.35 2.05 -15.32
N VAL A 38 11.12 1.94 -14.86
CA VAL A 38 10.22 3.08 -14.63
C VAL A 38 9.71 3.02 -13.20
N ASN A 39 9.91 4.09 -12.44
CA ASN A 39 9.49 4.16 -11.05
C ASN A 39 7.97 4.32 -10.89
N GLY A 40 7.48 4.15 -9.66
CA GLY A 40 6.05 4.24 -9.35
C GLY A 40 5.43 5.61 -9.61
N PHE A 41 6.18 6.71 -9.42
CA PHE A 41 5.66 8.05 -9.76
C PHE A 41 5.40 8.21 -11.27
N ALA A 42 6.34 7.78 -12.11
CA ALA A 42 6.20 7.84 -13.56
C ALA A 42 5.09 6.90 -14.08
N GLN A 43 4.79 5.82 -13.35
CA GLN A 43 3.68 4.90 -13.60
C GLN A 43 2.34 5.36 -13.00
N GLN A 44 2.24 6.60 -12.48
CA GLN A 44 1.05 7.14 -11.80
C GLN A 44 0.60 6.32 -10.58
N GLY A 45 1.51 5.54 -9.99
CA GLY A 45 1.24 4.69 -8.82
C GLY A 45 0.78 5.45 -7.59
N TYR A 46 1.10 6.75 -7.50
CA TYR A 46 0.63 7.62 -6.42
C TYR A 46 -0.91 7.68 -6.32
N LEU A 47 -1.65 7.38 -7.39
CA LEU A 47 -3.11 7.30 -7.35
C LEU A 47 -3.60 6.20 -6.39
N LEU A 48 -2.85 5.12 -6.22
CA LEU A 48 -3.19 4.03 -5.30
C LEU A 48 -3.03 4.44 -3.82
N LEU A 49 -2.30 5.53 -3.51
CA LEU A 49 -2.18 6.04 -2.14
C LEU A 49 -3.51 6.56 -1.59
N VAL A 50 -4.50 6.87 -2.44
CA VAL A 50 -5.84 7.29 -2.00
C VAL A 50 -6.47 6.29 -1.03
N PHE A 51 -6.18 4.99 -1.22
CA PHE A 51 -6.69 3.92 -0.37
C PHE A 51 -6.03 3.87 1.02
N PHE A 52 -4.86 4.50 1.18
CA PHE A 52 -4.17 4.60 2.47
C PHE A 52 -4.68 5.80 3.29
N ILE A 53 -5.35 6.78 2.67
CA ILE A 53 -5.73 8.04 3.32
C ILE A 53 -6.64 7.78 4.52
N TYR A 54 -7.70 6.98 4.36
CA TYR A 54 -8.67 6.79 5.44
C TYR A 54 -8.03 6.18 6.70
N PRO A 55 -7.37 5.00 6.65
CA PRO A 55 -6.74 4.42 7.84
C PRO A 55 -5.67 5.34 8.43
N LEU A 56 -4.80 5.91 7.59
CA LEU A 56 -3.72 6.79 8.03
C LEU A 56 -4.26 8.05 8.72
N TYR A 57 -5.29 8.68 8.16
CA TYR A 57 -5.90 9.87 8.73
C TYR A 57 -6.49 9.61 10.11
N GLN A 58 -7.16 8.46 10.31
CA GLN A 58 -7.68 8.09 11.63
C GLN A 58 -6.54 7.90 12.64
N VAL A 59 -5.44 7.25 12.25
CA VAL A 59 -4.26 7.10 13.10
C VAL A 59 -3.65 8.45 13.50
N LEU A 60 -3.49 9.37 12.55
CA LEU A 60 -2.91 10.70 12.80
C LEU A 60 -3.81 11.62 13.64
N LYS A 61 -5.11 11.31 13.70
CA LYS A 61 -6.09 12.00 14.55
C LYS A 61 -6.32 11.30 15.89
N SER A 62 -5.67 10.17 16.15
CA SER A 62 -5.94 9.32 17.32
C SER A 62 -7.42 8.93 17.43
N ASN A 63 -8.09 8.81 16.29
CA ASN A 63 -9.50 8.46 16.21
C ASN A 63 -9.67 6.93 16.07
N PRO A 64 -10.80 6.40 16.55
CA PRO A 64 -11.13 4.99 16.35
C PRO A 64 -11.34 4.69 14.86
N ILE A 65 -10.64 3.68 14.35
CA ILE A 65 -10.85 3.17 12.98
C ILE A 65 -12.16 2.39 12.92
N LYS A 66 -13.10 2.85 12.09
CA LYS A 66 -14.33 2.09 11.81
C LYS A 66 -13.98 0.90 10.91
N PRO A 67 -14.22 -0.36 11.34
CA PRO A 67 -13.73 -1.54 10.63
C PRO A 67 -14.20 -1.61 9.17
N LEU A 68 -15.48 -1.29 8.90
CA LEU A 68 -16.05 -1.34 7.57
C LEU A 68 -15.28 -0.47 6.56
N TYR A 69 -15.09 0.82 6.86
CA TYR A 69 -14.37 1.74 5.97
C TYR A 69 -12.88 1.41 5.90
N GLY A 70 -12.28 0.96 7.00
CA GLY A 70 -10.91 0.49 7.04
C GLY A 70 -10.69 -0.67 6.06
N PHE A 71 -11.48 -1.73 6.18
CA PHE A 71 -11.35 -2.92 5.33
C PHE A 71 -11.70 -2.64 3.87
N ILE A 72 -12.72 -1.83 3.58
CA ILE A 72 -13.04 -1.44 2.20
C ILE A 72 -11.84 -0.71 1.58
N SER A 73 -11.33 0.33 2.24
CA SER A 73 -10.20 1.11 1.70
C SER A 73 -8.94 0.26 1.53
N SER A 74 -8.51 -0.48 2.55
CA SER A 74 -7.31 -1.31 2.47
C SER A 74 -7.46 -2.50 1.53
N GLY A 75 -8.66 -3.07 1.41
CA GLY A 75 -8.96 -4.16 0.48
C GLY A 75 -8.84 -3.71 -0.98
N PHE A 76 -9.37 -2.53 -1.31
CA PHE A 76 -9.17 -1.93 -2.62
C PHE A 76 -7.69 -1.63 -2.92
N ALA A 77 -6.90 -1.21 -1.93
CA ALA A 77 -5.44 -1.04 -2.11
C ALA A 77 -4.78 -2.34 -2.63
N VAL A 78 -5.12 -3.48 -2.02
CA VAL A 78 -4.59 -4.80 -2.42
C VAL A 78 -5.08 -5.18 -3.81
N ILE A 79 -6.39 -5.14 -4.05
CA ILE A 79 -6.99 -5.54 -5.33
C ILE A 79 -6.41 -4.70 -6.47
N CYS A 80 -6.43 -3.37 -6.34
CA CYS A 80 -5.95 -2.47 -7.39
C CYS A 80 -4.45 -2.59 -7.63
N SER A 81 -3.62 -2.78 -6.59
CA SER A 81 -2.17 -2.97 -6.77
C SER A 81 -1.83 -4.30 -7.45
N ILE A 82 -2.55 -5.39 -7.12
CA ILE A 82 -2.41 -6.67 -7.82
C ILE A 82 -2.89 -6.55 -9.27
N SER A 83 -4.05 -5.94 -9.52
CA SER A 83 -4.53 -5.69 -10.89
C SER A 83 -3.53 -4.87 -11.70
N PHE A 84 -2.90 -3.87 -11.09
CA PHE A 84 -1.83 -3.10 -11.72
C PHE A 84 -0.63 -3.99 -12.08
N ALA A 85 -0.17 -4.86 -11.18
CA ALA A 85 0.91 -5.82 -11.46
C ALA A 85 0.57 -6.79 -12.58
N LEU A 86 -0.66 -7.31 -12.62
CA LEU A 86 -1.12 -8.20 -13.68
C LEU A 86 -1.12 -7.49 -15.05
N SER A 87 -1.46 -6.20 -15.10
CA SER A 87 -1.39 -5.40 -16.33
C SER A 87 0.03 -5.18 -16.89
N LYS A 88 1.08 -5.51 -16.11
CA LYS A 88 2.48 -5.42 -16.53
C LYS A 88 3.02 -6.74 -17.09
N THR A 89 2.15 -7.71 -17.32
CA THR A 89 2.50 -8.94 -18.04
C THR A 89 2.45 -8.65 -19.54
N VAL A 90 3.57 -8.87 -20.24
CA VAL A 90 3.66 -8.72 -21.70
C VAL A 90 4.12 -10.04 -22.31
N GLU A 91 3.66 -10.33 -23.52
CA GLU A 91 4.14 -11.48 -24.30
C GLU A 91 5.41 -11.09 -25.04
N VAL A 92 6.50 -11.83 -24.77
CA VAL A 92 7.79 -11.67 -25.46
C VAL A 92 8.19 -13.06 -25.96
N PHE A 93 8.35 -13.19 -27.28
CA PHE A 93 8.67 -14.47 -27.93
C PHE A 93 7.74 -15.63 -27.50
N GLU A 94 6.42 -15.41 -27.55
CA GLU A 94 5.38 -16.39 -27.16
C GLU A 94 5.42 -16.81 -25.67
N THR A 95 6.20 -16.12 -24.85
CA THR A 95 6.25 -16.34 -23.39
C THR A 95 5.73 -15.12 -22.63
N SER A 96 4.82 -15.34 -21.68
CA SER A 96 4.36 -14.27 -20.78
C SER A 96 5.44 -13.92 -19.77
N VAL A 97 5.98 -12.70 -19.83
CA VAL A 97 6.96 -12.19 -18.88
C VAL A 97 6.32 -11.08 -18.04
N ASN A 98 6.40 -11.22 -16.71
CA ASN A 98 5.93 -10.20 -15.78
C ASN A 98 7.04 -9.18 -15.54
N LEU A 99 6.80 -7.93 -15.92
CA LEU A 99 7.75 -6.82 -15.79
C LEU A 99 7.58 -6.04 -14.49
N SER A 100 6.91 -6.58 -13.49
CA SER A 100 6.69 -5.91 -12.19
C SER A 100 8.03 -5.71 -11.47
N GLY A 101 8.34 -4.45 -11.18
CA GLY A 101 9.53 -4.08 -10.42
C GLY A 101 9.36 -4.29 -8.92
N SER A 102 10.49 -4.23 -8.20
CA SER A 102 10.55 -4.43 -6.74
C SER A 102 9.71 -3.42 -5.94
N GLY A 103 9.58 -2.18 -6.44
CA GLY A 103 8.75 -1.14 -5.85
C GLY A 103 7.25 -1.47 -5.85
N LEU A 104 6.77 -2.10 -6.93
CA LEU A 104 5.38 -2.53 -7.02
C LEU A 104 5.09 -3.71 -6.08
N VAL A 105 6.02 -4.69 -6.02
CA VAL A 105 5.94 -5.79 -5.05
C VAL A 105 5.91 -5.25 -3.62
N LEU A 106 6.79 -4.29 -3.29
CA LEU A 106 6.81 -3.65 -1.98
C LEU A 106 5.50 -2.89 -1.70
N PHE A 107 4.91 -2.22 -2.69
CA PHE A 107 3.62 -1.56 -2.54
C PHE A 107 2.48 -2.55 -2.24
N ILE A 108 2.47 -3.71 -2.89
CA ILE A 108 1.50 -4.79 -2.62
C ILE A 108 1.67 -5.29 -1.18
N ILE A 109 2.91 -5.54 -0.74
CA ILE A 109 3.20 -5.93 0.65
C ILE A 109 2.70 -4.87 1.63
N CYS A 110 2.94 -3.59 1.36
CA CYS A 110 2.43 -2.49 2.18
C CYS A 110 0.89 -2.44 2.21
N SER A 111 0.23 -2.74 1.09
CA SER A 111 -1.23 -2.81 1.01
C SER A 111 -1.80 -3.96 1.86
N ILE A 112 -1.13 -5.11 1.87
CA ILE A 112 -1.50 -6.24 2.75
C ILE A 112 -1.24 -5.87 4.22
N ALA A 113 -0.08 -5.26 4.51
CA ALA A 113 0.24 -4.78 5.85
C ALA A 113 -0.76 -3.74 6.36
N LEU A 114 -1.31 -2.89 5.47
CA LEU A 114 -2.39 -1.97 5.80
C LEU A 114 -3.65 -2.70 6.24
N VAL A 115 -4.07 -3.77 5.54
CA VAL A 115 -5.22 -4.60 5.94
C VAL A 115 -4.99 -5.22 7.32
N ILE A 116 -3.80 -5.78 7.55
CA ILE A 116 -3.42 -6.38 8.85
C ILE A 116 -3.43 -5.30 9.94
N GLY A 117 -2.89 -4.12 9.65
CA GLY A 117 -2.87 -2.99 10.58
C GLY A 117 -4.27 -2.53 10.96
N VAL A 118 -5.19 -2.43 9.99
CA VAL A 118 -6.62 -2.15 10.23
C VAL A 118 -7.26 -3.25 11.09
N TYR A 119 -6.98 -4.51 10.80
CA TYR A 119 -7.48 -5.64 11.58
C TYR A 119 -7.03 -5.56 13.04
N MET A 120 -5.75 -5.28 13.29
CA MET A 120 -5.21 -5.18 14.66
C MET A 120 -5.72 -3.93 15.39
N ALA A 121 -5.85 -2.80 14.68
CA ALA A 121 -6.31 -1.54 15.28
C ALA A 121 -7.79 -1.58 15.68
N ARG A 122 -8.60 -2.47 15.09
CA ARG A 122 -10.03 -2.59 15.42
C ARG A 122 -10.29 -3.07 16.86
N GLU A 123 -9.37 -3.86 17.42
CA GLU A 123 -9.55 -4.51 18.72
C GLU A 123 -9.47 -3.53 19.88
N GLN A 124 -8.96 -2.32 19.63
CA GLN A 124 -8.88 -1.25 20.61
C GLN A 124 -10.16 -0.40 20.72
N ASN A 125 -11.13 -0.65 19.85
CA ASN A 125 -12.43 0.02 19.86
C ASN A 125 -13.53 -0.83 20.53
N LYS A 126 -13.15 -1.94 21.19
CA LYS A 126 -14.03 -2.74 22.05
C LYS A 126 -13.72 -2.43 23.50
#